data_AF-A0A9D1PZU2-F1
#
_entry.id   AF-A0A9D1PZU2-F1
#
_cell.length_a   1.000
_cell.length_b   1.000
_cell.length_c   1.000
_cell.angle_alpha   90.00
_cell.angle_beta   90.00
_cell.angle_gamma   90.00
#
_symmetry.space_group_name_H-M   'P 1'
#
loop_
_entity.id
_entity.type
_entity.pdbx_description
1 polymer ?
#
loop_
_entity_poly.entity_id
_entity_poly.type
_entity_poly.pdbx_seq_one_letter_code
_entity_poly.pdbx_strand_id
1 'polypeptide(L)'
;MKKILKKWLPLLLTAILLVSLVFAFTACGEKDPGPGPGPDPDPDPAVTEYTVTFDANGGTLAGDAEVKVEEGEKVAKPATDPTRGGYDFTGWFTDKAGETAYDFNAAVKANMTLYAGWLARVTVTFDLNYEGAAAATTIELSSGETVDMPDEPEREGYLFAGWFTDEAGETSFDSSAAITENVTVYAKWVEESADIVKVTFDLNYEGAPAATVTYVDIGATVDERKVADRTETISSEDGKYSYTFATTEFDAWYTDEACTDEFDFDTALNDDITLYAGWDDTEYNFEAELTNLVGKVGPGYSFSVNDEQMIRVDTAIRNQNASMGYSVGFLYQLGLSVNYRIYSDRDVDNVKLVARLSSEYRDTYIAPEDEVIDGVQYRSYQFLVNGESVDYEPIALEGAQATAAPNQRPFDDWEISRTVSLKEGWNTIDLYTNNFDELSSTILAQAPMIDCIYLSADAELSWEPVWGNLDKAEIIDG
;
A
#
# COMPACT_ATOMS: atom_id res chain seq x y z
N MET A 1 -8.87 5.34 -24.23
CA MET A 1 -8.91 4.78 -25.60
C MET A 1 -8.68 3.26 -25.60
N LYS A 2 -9.72 2.41 -25.70
CA LYS A 2 -9.57 0.96 -25.91
C LYS A 2 -10.69 0.45 -26.83
N LYS A 3 -10.35 0.01 -28.06
CA LYS A 3 -11.14 -0.91 -28.92
C LYS A 3 -10.45 -1.20 -30.26
N ILE A 4 -9.80 -2.36 -30.40
CA ILE A 4 -9.53 -3.10 -31.66
C ILE A 4 -9.17 -4.55 -31.26
N LEU A 5 -9.52 -5.66 -31.91
CA LEU A 5 -10.62 -6.11 -32.76
C LEU A 5 -10.40 -7.64 -32.99
N LYS A 6 -11.47 -8.43 -32.88
CA LYS A 6 -11.84 -9.66 -33.64
C LYS A 6 -10.98 -10.96 -33.65
N LYS A 7 -11.67 -12.02 -33.18
CA LYS A 7 -11.60 -13.47 -33.49
C LYS A 7 -11.63 -13.82 -35.01
N TRP A 8 -11.18 -15.03 -35.38
CA TRP A 8 -11.78 -16.10 -36.27
C TRP A 8 -10.66 -17.16 -36.61
N LEU A 9 -10.60 -18.40 -36.03
CA LEU A 9 -11.24 -19.72 -36.39
C LEU A 9 -10.27 -20.69 -37.18
N PRO A 10 -10.51 -22.03 -37.37
CA PRO A 10 -10.52 -23.23 -36.48
C PRO A 10 -9.55 -24.42 -36.84
N LEU A 11 -9.54 -25.43 -35.94
CA LEU A 11 -9.37 -26.90 -36.08
C LEU A 11 -8.29 -27.53 -37.00
N LEU A 12 -7.46 -28.41 -36.42
CA LEU A 12 -7.17 -29.73 -37.01
C LEU A 12 -6.90 -30.80 -35.92
N LEU A 13 -7.57 -31.93 -36.08
CA LEU A 13 -7.55 -33.13 -35.24
C LEU A 13 -6.55 -34.14 -35.84
N THR A 14 -5.70 -34.79 -35.04
CA THR A 14 -5.20 -36.15 -35.35
C THR A 14 -4.68 -36.85 -34.09
N ALA A 15 -5.26 -38.02 -33.83
CA ALA A 15 -4.89 -38.96 -32.77
C ALA A 15 -3.72 -39.87 -33.21
N ILE A 16 -2.86 -40.27 -32.26
CA ILE A 16 -1.97 -41.42 -32.42
C ILE A 16 -2.06 -42.29 -31.16
N LEU A 17 -2.55 -43.51 -31.35
CA LEU A 17 -2.58 -44.62 -30.42
C LEU A 17 -1.38 -45.52 -30.73
N LEU A 18 -0.57 -45.91 -29.74
CA LEU A 18 0.47 -46.93 -29.94
C LEU A 18 0.49 -47.90 -28.76
N VAL A 19 -0.04 -49.08 -29.06
CA VAL A 19 0.03 -50.32 -28.28
C VAL A 19 1.30 -51.05 -28.70
N SER A 20 2.12 -51.50 -27.76
CA SER A 20 3.18 -52.47 -28.04
C SER A 20 2.99 -53.73 -27.19
N LEU A 21 2.73 -54.80 -27.92
CA LEU A 21 2.44 -56.16 -27.49
C LEU A 21 3.75 -56.93 -27.23
N VAL A 22 3.71 -57.77 -26.20
CA VAL A 22 4.75 -58.71 -25.76
C VAL A 22 4.93 -59.84 -26.79
N PHE A 23 6.18 -60.13 -27.17
CA PHE A 23 6.54 -61.40 -27.82
C PHE A 23 7.27 -62.30 -26.83
N ALA A 24 6.66 -63.47 -26.56
CA ALA A 24 7.28 -64.57 -25.85
C ALA A 24 8.05 -65.46 -26.84
N PHE A 25 9.31 -65.77 -26.51
CA PHE A 25 10.00 -66.94 -27.04
C PHE A 25 10.39 -67.84 -25.86
N THR A 26 9.83 -69.04 -25.87
CA THR A 26 10.18 -70.15 -24.98
C THR A 26 11.34 -70.94 -25.60
N ALA A 27 12.39 -71.22 -24.82
CA ALA A 27 13.28 -72.34 -25.06
C ALA A 27 13.73 -72.92 -23.70
N CYS A 28 13.52 -74.23 -23.53
CA CYS A 28 13.86 -75.02 -22.35
C CYS A 28 15.36 -75.30 -22.23
N GLY A 29 15.86 -75.35 -20.99
CA GLY A 29 17.12 -75.97 -20.60
C GLY A 29 17.14 -76.22 -19.09
N GLU A 30 17.35 -77.47 -18.68
CA GLU A 30 17.25 -78.00 -17.31
C GLU A 30 18.33 -77.53 -16.33
N LYS A 31 17.90 -77.36 -15.08
CA LYS A 31 18.57 -77.48 -13.76
C LYS A 31 20.12 -77.42 -13.68
N ASP A 32 20.59 -76.39 -12.99
CA ASP A 32 21.77 -76.42 -12.12
C ASP A 32 21.40 -75.88 -10.72
N PRO A 33 21.97 -76.40 -9.61
CA PRO A 33 21.59 -76.02 -8.24
C PRO A 33 22.21 -74.67 -7.87
N GLY A 34 21.41 -73.78 -7.29
CA GLY A 34 21.63 -72.33 -7.30
C GLY A 34 22.81 -71.76 -6.50
N PRO A 35 23.14 -70.47 -6.73
CA PRO A 35 23.82 -69.64 -5.75
C PRO A 35 22.80 -69.12 -4.71
N GLY A 36 23.26 -68.83 -3.49
CA GLY A 36 22.43 -68.44 -2.34
C GLY A 36 21.58 -67.18 -2.55
N PRO A 37 20.76 -66.79 -1.55
CA PRO A 37 19.91 -65.61 -1.66
C PRO A 37 20.81 -64.40 -1.94
N GLY A 38 20.54 -63.72 -3.05
CA GLY A 38 21.09 -62.38 -3.28
C GLY A 38 20.64 -61.44 -2.16
N PRO A 39 21.34 -60.31 -1.95
CA PRO A 39 20.86 -59.30 -1.02
C PRO A 39 19.42 -58.91 -1.39
N ASP A 40 18.56 -58.79 -0.39
CA ASP A 40 17.23 -58.20 -0.55
C ASP A 40 17.34 -56.89 -1.37
N PRO A 41 16.35 -56.54 -2.19
CA PRO A 41 16.31 -55.20 -2.76
C PRO A 41 16.42 -54.20 -1.61
N ASP A 42 17.37 -53.27 -1.70
CA ASP A 42 17.50 -52.16 -0.76
C ASP A 42 16.12 -51.56 -0.51
N PRO A 43 15.72 -51.27 0.74
CA PRO A 43 14.51 -50.51 0.98
C PRO A 43 14.62 -49.21 0.17
N ASP A 44 13.60 -48.93 -0.63
CA ASP A 44 13.40 -47.65 -1.30
C ASP A 44 13.76 -46.52 -0.31
N PRO A 45 14.61 -45.54 -0.66
CA PRO A 45 14.92 -44.45 0.24
C PRO A 45 13.62 -43.88 0.80
N ALA A 46 13.51 -43.84 2.13
CA ALA A 46 12.33 -43.31 2.78
C ALA A 46 12.11 -41.88 2.32
N VAL A 47 11.09 -41.67 1.48
CA VAL A 47 10.67 -40.35 1.03
C VAL A 47 10.17 -39.60 2.26
N THR A 48 10.84 -38.52 2.62
CA THR A 48 10.36 -37.61 3.65
C THR A 48 9.13 -36.90 3.11
N GLU A 49 7.98 -37.06 3.77
CA GLU A 49 6.76 -36.30 3.46
C GLU A 49 6.47 -35.31 4.60
N TYR A 50 5.98 -34.13 4.23
CA TYR A 50 5.42 -33.15 5.14
C TYR A 50 3.91 -33.02 4.95
N THR A 51 3.18 -32.82 6.05
CA THR A 51 1.75 -32.54 6.05
C THR A 51 1.53 -31.02 6.07
N VAL A 52 0.75 -30.53 5.11
CA VAL A 52 0.19 -29.18 5.11
C VAL A 52 -1.29 -29.27 5.49
N THR A 53 -1.66 -28.60 6.57
CA THR A 53 -3.05 -28.53 7.05
C THR A 53 -3.66 -27.18 6.66
N PHE A 54 -4.82 -27.18 6.00
CA PHE A 54 -5.59 -25.99 5.67
C PHE A 54 -6.67 -25.76 6.73
N ASP A 55 -6.47 -24.77 7.59
CA ASP A 55 -7.43 -24.32 8.58
C ASP A 55 -8.23 -23.13 8.04
N ALA A 56 -9.54 -23.32 7.81
CA ALA A 56 -10.43 -22.26 7.35
C ALA A 56 -10.60 -21.10 8.37
N ASN A 57 -9.98 -21.17 9.54
CA ASN A 57 -9.88 -20.10 10.53
C ASN A 57 -11.25 -19.47 10.88
N GLY A 58 -12.21 -20.34 11.23
CA GLY A 58 -13.59 -19.94 11.52
C GLY A 58 -14.53 -19.93 10.31
N GLY A 59 -14.01 -20.14 9.10
CA GLY A 59 -14.79 -20.43 7.90
C GLY A 59 -15.05 -21.92 7.70
N THR A 60 -15.48 -22.27 6.49
CA THR A 60 -15.69 -23.65 6.01
C THR A 60 -14.90 -23.87 4.73
N LEU A 61 -14.13 -24.95 4.66
CA LEU A 61 -13.41 -25.36 3.45
C LEU A 61 -14.09 -26.60 2.84
N ALA A 62 -14.31 -26.58 1.53
CA ALA A 62 -14.72 -27.77 0.79
C ALA A 62 -13.49 -28.50 0.25
N GLY A 63 -13.40 -29.82 0.47
CA GLY A 63 -12.27 -30.64 0.04
C GLY A 63 -11.38 -31.11 1.19
N ASP A 64 -10.14 -31.51 0.86
CA ASP A 64 -9.18 -32.04 1.82
C ASP A 64 -8.56 -30.92 2.66
N ALA A 65 -8.72 -31.02 3.98
CA ALA A 65 -8.11 -30.11 4.94
C ALA A 65 -6.64 -30.45 5.23
N GLU A 66 -6.13 -31.58 4.73
CA GLU A 66 -4.75 -32.01 4.90
C GLU A 66 -4.21 -32.58 3.58
N VAL A 67 -3.02 -32.13 3.17
CA VAL A 67 -2.31 -32.61 1.99
C VAL A 67 -0.91 -33.03 2.40
N LYS A 68 -0.47 -34.19 1.90
CA LYS A 68 0.92 -34.64 2.05
C LYS A 68 1.74 -34.27 0.83
N VAL A 69 2.95 -33.78 1.07
CA VAL A 69 3.87 -33.28 0.04
C VAL A 69 5.27 -33.84 0.33
N GLU A 70 5.97 -34.33 -0.69
CA GLU A 70 7.35 -34.79 -0.55
C GLU A 70 8.29 -33.61 -0.21
N GLU A 71 9.36 -33.87 0.54
CA GLU A 71 10.34 -32.86 0.93
C GLU A 71 10.92 -32.13 -0.30
N GLY A 72 10.80 -30.80 -0.32
CA GLY A 72 11.26 -29.97 -1.43
C GLY A 72 10.23 -29.70 -2.52
N GLU A 73 9.08 -30.39 -2.50
CA GLU A 73 7.96 -30.14 -3.41
C GLU A 73 7.04 -29.01 -2.91
N LYS A 74 6.19 -28.50 -3.79
CA LYS A 74 5.21 -27.44 -3.50
C LYS A 74 3.86 -28.03 -3.13
N VAL A 75 3.11 -27.37 -2.25
CA VAL A 75 1.70 -27.73 -2.00
C VAL A 75 0.80 -27.01 -3.01
N ALA A 76 -0.23 -27.69 -3.52
CA ALA A 76 -1.24 -27.04 -4.34
C ALA A 76 -2.25 -26.28 -3.47
N LYS A 77 -2.70 -25.10 -3.94
CA LYS A 77 -3.82 -24.38 -3.32
C LYS A 77 -5.10 -25.25 -3.37
N PRO A 78 -5.96 -25.22 -2.33
CA PRO A 78 -7.27 -25.86 -2.39
C PRO A 78 -8.05 -25.44 -3.64
N ALA A 79 -8.75 -26.40 -4.25
CA ALA A 79 -9.45 -26.18 -5.52
C ALA A 79 -10.60 -25.17 -5.43
N THR A 80 -11.13 -24.97 -4.21
CA THR A 80 -12.13 -23.96 -3.90
C THR A 80 -11.68 -23.17 -2.70
N ASP A 81 -11.80 -21.84 -2.77
CA ASP A 81 -11.55 -20.98 -1.63
C ASP A 81 -12.55 -21.29 -0.51
N PRO A 82 -12.13 -21.19 0.76
CA PRO A 82 -13.04 -21.38 1.88
C PRO A 82 -14.09 -20.25 1.91
N THR A 83 -15.19 -20.50 2.61
CA THR A 83 -16.27 -19.51 2.79
C THR A 83 -16.53 -19.22 4.26
N ARG A 84 -16.79 -17.95 4.60
CA ARG A 84 -17.22 -17.53 5.93
C ARG A 84 -18.32 -16.47 5.79
N GLY A 85 -19.49 -16.73 6.36
CA GLY A 85 -20.63 -15.81 6.23
C GLY A 85 -20.31 -14.43 6.81
N GLY A 86 -20.55 -13.37 6.02
CA GLY A 86 -20.22 -11.98 6.38
C GLY A 86 -18.75 -11.60 6.18
N TYR A 87 -17.97 -12.40 5.45
CA TYR A 87 -16.55 -12.12 5.17
C TYR A 87 -16.16 -12.51 3.74
N ASP A 88 -15.18 -11.80 3.19
CA ASP A 88 -14.46 -12.14 1.96
C ASP A 88 -13.16 -12.87 2.29
N PHE A 89 -12.82 -13.88 1.48
CA PHE A 89 -11.57 -14.64 1.63
C PHE A 89 -10.40 -13.85 1.05
N THR A 90 -9.38 -13.57 1.87
CA THR A 90 -8.23 -12.75 1.45
C THR A 90 -6.97 -13.54 1.11
N GLY A 91 -6.89 -14.83 1.49
CA GLY A 91 -5.73 -15.65 1.20
C GLY A 91 -5.41 -16.68 2.28
N TRP A 92 -4.27 -17.36 2.13
CA TRP A 92 -3.75 -18.33 3.10
C TRP A 92 -2.49 -17.76 3.76
N PHE A 93 -2.39 -17.94 5.08
CA PHE A 93 -1.36 -17.33 5.92
C PHE A 93 -0.69 -18.39 6.78
N THR A 94 0.59 -18.22 7.11
CA THR A 94 1.32 -19.19 7.96
C THR A 94 1.02 -19.00 9.45
N ASP A 95 0.39 -17.89 9.81
CA ASP A 95 -0.06 -17.59 11.15
C ASP A 95 -1.58 -17.37 11.19
N LYS A 96 -2.16 -17.53 12.38
CA LYS A 96 -3.61 -17.42 12.56
C LYS A 96 -4.11 -15.98 12.56
N ALA A 97 -3.24 -14.99 12.80
CA ALA A 97 -3.58 -13.58 12.78
C ALA A 97 -3.77 -13.05 11.35
N GLY A 98 -3.21 -13.75 10.35
CA GLY A 98 -3.30 -13.36 8.95
C GLY A 98 -2.26 -12.31 8.57
N GLU A 99 -1.10 -12.32 9.23
CA GLU A 99 -0.05 -11.30 9.02
C GLU A 99 0.97 -11.75 7.96
N THR A 100 1.25 -13.05 7.87
CA THR A 100 2.26 -13.62 6.99
C THR A 100 1.61 -14.46 5.89
N ALA A 101 1.41 -13.86 4.72
CA ALA A 101 0.85 -14.54 3.55
C ALA A 101 1.76 -15.71 3.10
N TYR A 102 1.13 -16.82 2.72
CA TYR A 102 1.84 -17.99 2.22
C TYR A 102 1.96 -17.99 0.69
N ASP A 103 3.19 -18.09 0.18
CA ASP A 103 3.46 -18.28 -1.24
C ASP A 103 3.40 -19.77 -1.63
N PHE A 104 2.40 -20.13 -2.43
CA PHE A 104 2.24 -21.49 -2.96
C PHE A 104 3.35 -21.91 -3.95
N ASN A 105 4.24 -21.00 -4.34
CA ASN A 105 5.45 -21.34 -5.08
C ASN A 105 6.62 -21.77 -4.20
N ALA A 106 6.55 -21.58 -2.88
CA ALA A 106 7.59 -22.00 -1.95
C ALA A 106 7.57 -23.52 -1.74
N ALA A 107 8.77 -24.11 -1.59
CA ALA A 107 8.92 -25.52 -1.25
C ALA A 107 8.52 -25.78 0.21
N VAL A 108 7.81 -26.88 0.45
CA VAL A 108 7.45 -27.34 1.80
C VAL A 108 8.65 -28.04 2.43
N LYS A 109 9.13 -27.49 3.56
CA LYS A 109 10.33 -27.97 4.28
C LYS A 109 10.04 -28.51 5.69
N ALA A 110 8.79 -28.41 6.13
CA ALA A 110 8.33 -28.90 7.42
C ALA A 110 6.79 -29.00 7.39
N ASN A 111 6.23 -29.75 8.33
CA ASN A 111 4.79 -29.72 8.57
C ASN A 111 4.35 -28.29 8.93
N MET A 112 3.24 -27.83 8.36
CA MET A 112 2.72 -26.49 8.62
C MET A 112 1.20 -26.46 8.55
N THR A 113 0.63 -25.45 9.20
CA THR A 113 -0.78 -25.11 9.06
C THR A 113 -0.89 -23.78 8.34
N LEU A 114 -1.72 -23.75 7.30
CA LEU A 114 -2.09 -22.54 6.60
C LEU A 114 -3.48 -22.12 7.05
N TYR A 115 -3.63 -20.88 7.47
CA TYR A 115 -4.85 -20.29 8.00
C TYR A 115 -5.49 -19.39 6.95
N ALA A 116 -6.80 -19.51 6.76
CA ALA A 116 -7.53 -18.60 5.90
C ALA A 116 -7.60 -17.19 6.51
N GLY A 117 -7.33 -16.16 5.69
CA GLY A 117 -7.58 -14.76 6.01
C GLY A 117 -8.97 -14.32 5.57
N TRP A 118 -9.53 -13.36 6.31
CA TRP A 118 -10.91 -12.90 6.17
C TRP A 118 -11.02 -11.39 6.30
N LEU A 119 -11.66 -10.73 5.33
CA LEU A 119 -12.06 -9.32 5.40
C LEU A 119 -13.55 -9.24 5.70
N ALA A 120 -13.96 -8.46 6.70
CA ALA A 120 -15.38 -8.36 7.07
C ALA A 120 -16.19 -7.68 5.96
N ARG A 121 -17.45 -8.07 5.79
CA ARG A 121 -18.43 -7.30 5.01
C ARG A 121 -19.24 -6.39 5.92
N VAL A 122 -19.58 -5.23 5.39
CA VAL A 122 -20.37 -4.19 6.07
C VAL A 122 -21.59 -3.84 5.23
N THR A 123 -22.59 -3.25 5.88
CA THR A 123 -23.87 -2.90 5.27
C THR A 123 -24.17 -1.42 5.43
N VAL A 124 -24.48 -0.75 4.33
CA VAL A 124 -25.07 0.60 4.32
C VAL A 124 -26.58 0.45 4.15
N THR A 125 -27.36 0.96 5.10
CA THR A 125 -28.83 0.93 5.08
C THR A 125 -29.37 2.31 4.76
N PHE A 126 -30.18 2.42 3.70
CA PHE A 126 -30.75 3.68 3.22
C PHE A 126 -32.23 3.77 3.62
N ASP A 127 -32.51 4.58 4.65
CA ASP A 127 -33.85 4.84 5.19
C ASP A 127 -34.42 6.16 4.62
N LEU A 128 -35.57 6.09 3.95
CA LEU A 128 -36.21 7.27 3.37
C LEU A 128 -36.74 8.27 4.42
N ASN A 129 -36.76 7.92 5.71
CA ASN A 129 -36.99 8.83 6.82
C ASN A 129 -38.30 9.64 6.72
N TYR A 130 -39.39 9.00 6.32
CA TYR A 130 -40.74 9.58 6.38
C TYR A 130 -41.82 8.52 6.66
N GLU A 131 -42.94 8.94 7.24
CA GLU A 131 -44.04 8.04 7.57
C GLU A 131 -44.68 7.45 6.32
N GLY A 132 -44.79 6.11 6.27
CA GLY A 132 -45.34 5.40 5.11
C GLY A 132 -44.35 5.21 3.96
N ALA A 133 -43.06 5.49 4.18
CA ALA A 133 -41.99 5.13 3.27
C ALA A 133 -41.95 3.62 2.94
N ALA A 134 -41.38 3.30 1.78
CA ALA A 134 -40.98 1.94 1.49
C ALA A 134 -39.92 1.44 2.49
N ALA A 135 -39.76 0.12 2.60
CA ALA A 135 -38.73 -0.46 3.44
C ALA A 135 -37.34 0.04 3.00
N ALA A 136 -36.46 0.28 3.97
CA ALA A 136 -35.09 0.68 3.73
C ALA A 136 -34.38 -0.32 2.80
N THR A 137 -33.53 0.20 1.92
CA THR A 137 -32.70 -0.61 1.03
C THR A 137 -31.31 -0.77 1.63
N THR A 138 -30.60 -1.84 1.26
CA THR A 138 -29.27 -2.13 1.83
C THR A 138 -28.28 -2.45 0.73
N ILE A 139 -27.06 -1.94 0.86
CA ILE A 139 -25.91 -2.30 0.03
C ILE A 139 -24.89 -2.99 0.94
N GLU A 140 -24.46 -4.19 0.57
CA GLU A 140 -23.37 -4.91 1.24
C GLU A 140 -22.08 -4.77 0.42
N LEU A 141 -20.98 -4.46 1.10
CA LEU A 141 -19.65 -4.27 0.52
C LEU A 141 -18.57 -4.82 1.48
N SER A 142 -17.35 -4.93 1.00
CA SER A 142 -16.21 -5.27 1.84
C SER A 142 -15.86 -4.08 2.74
N SER A 143 -15.48 -4.36 3.99
CA SER A 143 -15.01 -3.33 4.91
C SER A 143 -13.81 -2.58 4.32
N GLY A 144 -13.88 -1.26 4.30
CA GLY A 144 -12.87 -0.37 3.72
C GLY A 144 -13.19 0.07 2.29
N GLU A 145 -14.21 -0.49 1.62
CA GLU A 145 -14.67 0.01 0.32
C GLU A 145 -15.56 1.25 0.50
N THR A 146 -15.66 2.06 -0.56
CA THR A 146 -16.65 3.14 -0.67
C THR A 146 -17.98 2.60 -1.18
N VAL A 147 -19.08 3.32 -0.94
CA VAL A 147 -20.42 2.87 -1.36
C VAL A 147 -20.83 3.51 -2.69
N ASP A 148 -21.21 2.68 -3.66
CA ASP A 148 -21.90 3.13 -4.86
C ASP A 148 -23.32 3.57 -4.50
N MET A 149 -23.63 4.86 -4.67
CA MET A 149 -24.91 5.42 -4.27
C MET A 149 -26.06 4.91 -5.14
N PRO A 150 -27.23 4.59 -4.54
CA PRO A 150 -28.42 4.25 -5.31
C PRO A 150 -28.94 5.47 -6.09
N ASP A 151 -29.82 5.23 -7.06
CA ASP A 151 -30.57 6.31 -7.72
C ASP A 151 -31.28 7.20 -6.68
N GLU A 152 -31.30 8.51 -6.93
CA GLU A 152 -31.94 9.47 -6.03
C GLU A 152 -33.41 9.10 -5.79
N PRO A 153 -33.87 9.03 -4.53
CA PRO A 153 -35.24 8.67 -4.24
C PRO A 153 -36.20 9.83 -4.58
N GLU A 154 -37.40 9.48 -5.04
CA GLU A 154 -38.44 10.45 -5.37
C GLU A 154 -39.54 10.46 -4.28
N ARG A 155 -40.04 11.66 -3.95
CA ARG A 155 -41.18 11.85 -3.04
C ARG A 155 -42.08 12.98 -3.55
N GLU A 156 -43.36 12.67 -3.80
CA GLU A 156 -44.30 13.66 -4.34
C GLU A 156 -44.43 14.90 -3.44
N GLY A 157 -44.19 16.09 -4.00
CA GLY A 157 -44.25 17.38 -3.30
C GLY A 157 -43.01 17.71 -2.47
N TYR A 158 -41.93 16.92 -2.57
CA TYR A 158 -40.69 17.14 -1.84
C TYR A 158 -39.47 16.96 -2.75
N LEU A 159 -38.42 17.71 -2.47
CA LEU A 159 -37.11 17.57 -3.07
C LEU A 159 -36.20 16.79 -2.13
N PHE A 160 -35.42 15.87 -2.71
CA PHE A 160 -34.40 15.12 -2.00
C PHE A 160 -33.19 16.04 -1.71
N ALA A 161 -32.85 16.20 -0.43
CA ALA A 161 -31.80 17.11 0.02
C ALA A 161 -30.49 16.39 0.41
N GLY A 162 -30.43 15.07 0.25
CA GLY A 162 -29.26 14.25 0.54
C GLY A 162 -29.49 13.18 1.61
N TRP A 163 -28.44 12.38 1.82
CA TRP A 163 -28.37 11.34 2.85
C TRP A 163 -27.58 11.85 4.05
N PHE A 164 -28.03 11.51 5.26
CA PHE A 164 -27.49 11.97 6.53
C PHE A 164 -27.26 10.80 7.48
N THR A 165 -26.25 10.87 8.34
CA THR A 165 -25.94 9.78 9.30
C THR A 165 -26.85 9.79 10.53
N ASP A 166 -27.72 10.80 10.66
CA ASP A 166 -28.68 10.95 11.73
C ASP A 166 -30.09 11.27 11.20
N GLU A 167 -31.11 10.87 11.95
CA GLU A 167 -32.52 11.08 11.58
C GLU A 167 -32.91 12.58 11.52
N ALA A 168 -32.19 13.45 12.23
CA ALA A 168 -32.48 14.89 12.26
C ALA A 168 -31.98 15.62 11.00
N GLY A 169 -31.08 14.98 10.23
CA GLY A 169 -30.50 15.55 9.03
C GLY A 169 -29.48 16.63 9.31
N GLU A 170 -28.71 16.50 10.39
CA GLU A 170 -27.68 17.46 10.83
C GLU A 170 -26.28 17.13 10.29
N THR A 171 -25.97 15.84 10.12
CA THR A 171 -24.65 15.36 9.67
C THR A 171 -24.78 14.70 8.31
N SER A 172 -24.25 15.36 7.27
CA SER A 172 -24.26 14.82 5.90
C SER A 172 -23.44 13.52 5.80
N PHE A 173 -23.94 12.57 5.02
CA PHE A 173 -23.24 11.33 4.72
C PHE A 173 -22.24 11.54 3.58
N ASP A 174 -20.97 11.25 3.86
CA ASP A 174 -19.91 11.23 2.87
C ASP A 174 -19.76 9.82 2.26
N SER A 175 -20.32 9.64 1.06
CA SER A 175 -20.22 8.38 0.31
C SER A 175 -18.84 8.11 -0.29
N SER A 176 -17.93 9.11 -0.26
CA SER A 176 -16.54 8.95 -0.73
C SER A 176 -15.62 8.38 0.35
N ALA A 177 -16.05 8.37 1.61
CA ALA A 177 -15.31 7.78 2.71
C ALA A 177 -15.41 6.24 2.72
N ALA A 178 -14.33 5.58 3.14
CA ALA A 178 -14.28 4.14 3.33
C ALA A 178 -15.26 3.69 4.44
N ILE A 179 -16.13 2.73 4.14
CA ILE A 179 -17.11 2.20 5.08
C ILE A 179 -16.49 1.02 5.82
N THR A 180 -16.23 1.18 7.12
CA THR A 180 -15.57 0.16 7.96
C THR A 180 -16.50 -0.54 8.94
N GLU A 181 -17.73 -0.04 9.07
CA GLU A 181 -18.76 -0.63 9.92
C GLU A 181 -20.15 -0.45 9.30
N ASN A 182 -21.14 -1.17 9.84
CA ASN A 182 -22.52 -1.04 9.39
C ASN A 182 -23.03 0.37 9.72
N VAL A 183 -23.62 1.02 8.73
CA VAL A 183 -24.16 2.38 8.86
C VAL A 183 -25.59 2.45 8.33
N THR A 184 -26.43 3.21 9.02
CA THR A 184 -27.76 3.60 8.50
C THR A 184 -27.72 5.08 8.17
N VAL A 185 -28.16 5.42 6.97
CA VAL A 185 -28.28 6.79 6.48
C VAL A 185 -29.74 7.12 6.20
N TYR A 186 -30.11 8.36 6.45
CA TYR A 186 -31.48 8.85 6.44
C TYR A 186 -31.64 9.94 5.37
N ALA A 187 -32.68 9.84 4.55
CA ALA A 187 -32.98 10.85 3.55
C ALA A 187 -33.49 12.14 4.22
N LYS A 188 -33.00 13.30 3.77
CA LYS A 188 -33.56 14.61 4.13
C LYS A 188 -34.44 15.09 2.98
N TRP A 189 -35.57 15.70 3.32
CA TRP A 189 -36.58 16.17 2.37
C TRP A 189 -36.90 17.64 2.62
N VAL A 190 -37.00 18.40 1.55
CA VAL A 190 -37.45 19.81 1.57
C VAL A 190 -38.76 19.90 0.80
N GLU A 191 -39.77 20.58 1.36
CA GLU A 191 -41.06 20.74 0.67
C GLU A 191 -40.86 21.56 -0.61
N GLU A 192 -41.37 21.05 -1.73
CA GLU A 192 -41.24 21.74 -3.01
C GLU A 192 -42.09 23.01 -3.00
N SER A 193 -41.44 24.17 -2.99
CA SER A 193 -42.07 25.48 -2.98
C SER A 193 -41.40 26.43 -3.99
N ALA A 194 -41.94 27.64 -4.15
CA ALA A 194 -41.34 28.65 -5.02
C ALA A 194 -40.17 29.40 -4.36
N ASP A 195 -39.98 29.23 -3.04
CA ASP A 195 -39.03 29.99 -2.22
C ASP A 195 -37.87 29.11 -1.74
N ILE A 196 -37.30 28.33 -2.65
CA ILE A 196 -36.15 27.44 -2.40
C ILE A 196 -34.93 27.87 -3.22
N VAL A 197 -33.76 27.54 -2.70
CA VAL A 197 -32.45 27.73 -3.33
C VAL A 197 -31.82 26.36 -3.55
N LYS A 198 -31.27 26.13 -4.75
CA LYS A 198 -30.46 24.96 -5.06
C LYS A 198 -29.00 25.22 -4.71
N VAL A 199 -28.40 24.31 -3.93
CA VAL A 199 -26.96 24.31 -3.63
C VAL A 199 -26.34 23.09 -4.30
N THR A 200 -25.34 23.31 -5.15
CA THR A 200 -24.59 22.25 -5.83
C THR A 200 -23.20 22.15 -5.24
N PHE A 201 -22.81 20.97 -4.77
CA PHE A 201 -21.47 20.70 -4.25
C PHE A 201 -20.68 19.91 -5.30
N ASP A 202 -19.69 20.55 -5.91
CA ASP A 202 -18.79 19.99 -6.90
C ASP A 202 -17.44 19.67 -6.26
N LEU A 203 -16.99 18.42 -6.36
CA LEU A 203 -15.69 18.01 -5.80
C LEU A 203 -14.50 18.57 -6.59
N ASN A 204 -14.72 19.20 -7.74
CA ASN A 204 -13.73 20.04 -8.42
C ASN A 204 -12.38 19.35 -8.74
N TYR A 205 -12.42 18.07 -9.15
CA TYR A 205 -11.24 17.37 -9.66
C TYR A 205 -11.57 16.45 -10.84
N GLU A 206 -10.57 16.13 -11.68
CA GLU A 206 -10.78 15.28 -12.85
C GLU A 206 -11.18 13.85 -12.44
N GLY A 207 -12.28 13.36 -13.02
CA GLY A 207 -12.80 12.02 -12.71
C GLY A 207 -13.63 11.96 -11.42
N ALA A 208 -13.91 13.10 -10.78
CA ALA A 208 -14.83 13.17 -9.65
C ALA A 208 -16.20 12.57 -9.98
N PRO A 209 -16.88 11.96 -8.97
CA PRO A 209 -18.28 11.61 -9.11
C PRO A 209 -19.15 12.84 -9.41
N ALA A 210 -20.38 12.59 -9.86
CA ALA A 210 -21.30 13.69 -10.17
C ALA A 210 -21.50 14.60 -8.95
N ALA A 211 -21.55 15.92 -9.21
CA ALA A 211 -21.83 16.92 -8.20
C ALA A 211 -23.15 16.60 -7.49
N THR A 212 -23.14 16.80 -6.18
CA THR A 212 -24.30 16.50 -5.34
C THR A 212 -25.14 17.75 -5.13
N VAL A 213 -26.44 17.57 -4.97
CA VAL A 213 -27.38 18.69 -4.85
C VAL A 213 -28.12 18.61 -3.52
N THR A 214 -28.29 19.76 -2.88
CA THR A 214 -29.23 19.95 -1.77
C THR A 214 -30.07 21.20 -2.01
N TYR A 215 -31.08 21.39 -1.17
CA TYR A 215 -32.02 22.50 -1.25
C TYR A 215 -32.21 23.11 0.14
N VAL A 216 -32.36 24.43 0.19
CA VAL A 216 -32.68 25.18 1.40
C VAL A 216 -33.74 26.25 1.08
N ASP A 217 -34.46 26.74 2.08
CA ASP A 217 -35.38 27.87 1.90
C ASP A 217 -34.59 29.17 1.60
N ILE A 218 -35.18 30.09 0.84
CA ILE A 218 -34.61 31.43 0.64
C ILE A 218 -34.39 32.12 1.99
N GLY A 219 -33.17 32.63 2.18
CA GLY A 219 -32.72 33.29 3.40
C GLY A 219 -32.21 32.33 4.49
N ALA A 220 -32.22 31.02 4.25
CA ALA A 220 -31.59 30.03 5.12
C ALA A 220 -30.09 29.87 4.81
N THR A 221 -29.35 29.30 5.75
CA THR A 221 -27.99 28.81 5.55
C THR A 221 -28.02 27.36 5.05
N VAL A 222 -26.90 26.89 4.51
CA VAL A 222 -26.68 25.48 4.19
C VAL A 222 -25.66 24.90 5.15
N ASP A 223 -25.82 23.63 5.52
CA ASP A 223 -24.85 22.94 6.36
C ASP A 223 -23.59 22.61 5.55
N GLU A 224 -22.42 22.69 6.19
CA GLU A 224 -21.17 22.27 5.58
C GLU A 224 -21.18 20.78 5.24
N ARG A 225 -20.73 20.45 4.03
CA ARG A 225 -20.55 19.07 3.60
C ARG A 225 -19.12 18.64 3.89
N LYS A 226 -18.96 17.66 4.77
CA LYS A 226 -17.65 17.03 5.01
C LYS A 226 -17.25 16.19 3.80
N VAL A 227 -15.96 16.22 3.48
CA VAL A 227 -15.35 15.47 2.38
C VAL A 227 -14.11 14.78 2.94
N ALA A 228 -13.95 13.48 2.67
CA ALA A 228 -12.77 12.74 3.03
C ALA A 228 -11.56 13.13 2.16
N ASP A 229 -10.38 13.05 2.75
CA ASP A 229 -9.12 13.17 2.02
C ASP A 229 -9.03 12.09 0.94
N ARG A 230 -8.47 12.47 -0.20
CA ARG A 230 -8.25 11.52 -1.29
C ARG A 230 -6.95 10.80 -1.02
N THR A 231 -6.97 9.48 -1.15
CA THR A 231 -5.77 8.66 -1.00
C THR A 231 -5.60 7.71 -2.19
N GLU A 232 -4.35 7.50 -2.59
CA GLU A 232 -3.96 6.47 -3.55
C GLU A 232 -3.12 5.42 -2.85
N THR A 233 -3.50 4.15 -2.97
CA THR A 233 -2.72 3.01 -2.49
C THR A 233 -2.07 2.32 -3.68
N ILE A 234 -0.78 2.00 -3.57
CA ILE A 234 -0.12 1.10 -4.52
C ILE A 234 0.21 -0.22 -3.82
N SER A 235 0.26 -1.32 -4.59
CA SER A 235 0.49 -2.66 -4.06
C SER A 235 1.39 -3.49 -4.98
N SER A 236 2.07 -4.47 -4.42
CA SER A 236 2.81 -5.48 -5.18
C SER A 236 1.86 -6.30 -6.06
N GLU A 237 2.36 -6.87 -7.17
CA GLU A 237 1.52 -7.64 -8.12
C GLU A 237 0.80 -8.83 -7.47
N ASP A 238 1.37 -9.39 -6.40
CA ASP A 238 0.81 -10.48 -5.62
C ASP A 238 -0.06 -10.02 -4.43
N GLY A 239 -0.18 -8.71 -4.21
CA GLY A 239 -0.92 -8.10 -3.11
C GLY A 239 -0.30 -8.29 -1.73
N LYS A 240 0.94 -8.79 -1.65
CA LYS A 240 1.65 -9.05 -0.39
C LYS A 240 2.03 -7.77 0.35
N TYR A 241 2.38 -6.73 -0.39
CA TYR A 241 2.80 -5.43 0.14
C TYR A 241 1.91 -4.33 -0.42
N SER A 242 1.59 -3.35 0.41
CA SER A 242 0.81 -2.17 0.01
C SER A 242 1.10 -1.02 0.96
N TYR A 243 1.01 0.21 0.46
CA TYR A 243 1.07 1.41 1.28
C TYR A 243 0.34 2.58 0.61
N THR A 244 -0.02 3.58 1.40
CA THR A 244 -0.58 4.85 0.90
C THR A 244 0.52 5.63 0.20
N PHE A 245 0.41 5.71 -1.12
CA PHE A 245 1.37 6.38 -1.99
C PHE A 245 1.11 7.87 -2.09
N ALA A 246 -0.15 8.30 -2.17
CA ALA A 246 -0.50 9.70 -2.30
C ALA A 246 -1.67 10.06 -1.38
N THR A 247 -1.64 11.27 -0.83
CA THR A 247 -2.73 11.87 -0.06
C THR A 247 -2.96 13.30 -0.55
N THR A 248 -4.20 13.64 -0.84
CA THR A 248 -4.64 15.01 -1.16
C THR A 248 -5.69 15.41 -0.13
N GLU A 249 -5.35 16.35 0.75
CA GLU A 249 -6.24 16.79 1.82
C GLU A 249 -7.30 17.76 1.28
N PHE A 250 -8.52 17.63 1.81
CA PHE A 250 -9.59 18.60 1.53
C PHE A 250 -9.30 19.90 2.29
N ASP A 251 -9.31 21.04 1.58
CA ASP A 251 -9.06 22.36 2.18
C ASP A 251 -10.38 22.98 2.68
N ALA A 252 -11.21 23.46 1.75
CA ALA A 252 -12.48 24.12 2.06
C ALA A 252 -13.45 24.12 0.87
N TRP A 253 -14.64 24.70 1.05
CA TRP A 253 -15.58 24.96 -0.05
C TRP A 253 -15.45 26.40 -0.56
N TYR A 254 -15.46 26.59 -1.87
CA TYR A 254 -15.25 27.87 -2.55
C TYR A 254 -16.43 28.23 -3.45
N THR A 255 -16.63 29.52 -3.67
CA THR A 255 -17.70 30.02 -4.54
C THR A 255 -17.31 30.08 -6.02
N ASP A 256 -16.04 29.82 -6.33
CA ASP A 256 -15.49 29.81 -7.68
C ASP A 256 -14.62 28.56 -7.93
N GLU A 257 -14.60 28.11 -9.18
CA GLU A 257 -13.86 26.89 -9.62
C GLU A 257 -12.34 27.00 -9.41
N ALA A 258 -11.79 28.22 -9.37
CA ALA A 258 -10.37 28.45 -9.12
C ALA A 258 -10.00 28.44 -7.62
N CYS A 259 -10.98 28.19 -6.74
CA CYS A 259 -10.83 28.12 -5.30
C CYS A 259 -10.16 29.37 -4.69
N THR A 260 -10.66 30.55 -5.04
CA THR A 260 -10.10 31.83 -4.58
C THR A 260 -10.95 32.55 -3.53
N ASP A 261 -12.27 32.33 -3.54
CA ASP A 261 -13.23 32.92 -2.61
C ASP A 261 -13.91 31.82 -1.76
N GLU A 262 -13.34 31.55 -0.58
CA GLU A 262 -13.86 30.58 0.41
C GLU A 262 -15.30 30.94 0.83
N PHE A 263 -16.17 29.94 0.93
CA PHE A 263 -17.57 30.11 1.29
C PHE A 263 -17.78 30.09 2.82
N ASP A 264 -18.41 31.14 3.33
CA ASP A 264 -18.85 31.22 4.72
C ASP A 264 -20.24 30.58 4.89
N PHE A 265 -20.30 29.42 5.55
CA PHE A 265 -21.54 28.67 5.79
C PHE A 265 -22.55 29.37 6.71
N ASP A 266 -22.20 30.47 7.37
CA ASP A 266 -23.16 31.34 8.07
C ASP A 266 -23.89 32.30 7.10
N THR A 267 -23.58 32.26 5.79
CA THR A 267 -24.20 33.09 4.76
C THR A 267 -25.60 32.61 4.39
N ALA A 268 -26.60 33.48 4.57
CA ALA A 268 -27.96 33.25 4.09
C ALA A 268 -28.03 33.28 2.55
N LEU A 269 -28.56 32.23 1.95
CA LEU A 269 -28.64 32.05 0.51
C LEU A 269 -29.94 32.61 -0.07
N ASN A 270 -29.85 33.32 -1.20
CA ASN A 270 -31.02 33.92 -1.86
C ASN A 270 -31.16 33.54 -3.34
N ASP A 271 -30.11 32.94 -3.91
CA ASP A 271 -30.03 32.52 -5.31
C ASP A 271 -29.26 31.19 -5.36
N ASP A 272 -29.51 30.39 -6.40
CA ASP A 272 -28.78 29.14 -6.63
C ASP A 272 -27.27 29.35 -6.63
N ILE A 273 -26.54 28.42 -6.01
CA ILE A 273 -25.08 28.48 -5.87
C ILE A 273 -24.44 27.13 -6.18
N THR A 274 -23.23 27.18 -6.73
CA THR A 274 -22.32 26.03 -6.83
C THR A 274 -21.13 26.30 -5.95
N LEU A 275 -20.83 25.36 -5.05
CA LEU A 275 -19.66 25.35 -4.19
C LEU A 275 -18.67 24.32 -4.74
N TYR A 276 -17.41 24.71 -4.85
CA TYR A 276 -16.32 23.90 -5.39
C TYR A 276 -15.37 23.51 -4.26
N ALA A 277 -15.07 22.21 -4.13
CA ALA A 277 -14.08 21.75 -3.16
C ALA A 277 -12.69 22.25 -3.55
N GLY A 278 -11.98 22.87 -2.60
CA GLY A 278 -10.55 23.10 -2.67
C GLY A 278 -9.79 21.91 -2.11
N TRP A 279 -8.60 21.69 -2.66
CA TRP A 279 -7.73 20.59 -2.31
C TRP A 279 -6.30 21.11 -2.17
N ASP A 280 -5.61 20.66 -1.14
CA ASP A 280 -4.19 20.97 -0.96
C ASP A 280 -3.32 20.28 -2.02
N ASP A 281 -2.05 20.69 -2.13
CA ASP A 281 -1.06 19.99 -2.94
C ASP A 281 -1.00 18.51 -2.51
N THR A 282 -0.91 17.61 -3.49
CA THR A 282 -0.87 16.18 -3.20
C THR A 282 0.48 15.82 -2.60
N GLU A 283 0.48 15.18 -1.43
CA GLU A 283 1.66 14.62 -0.79
C GLU A 283 1.88 13.17 -1.24
N TYR A 284 3.02 12.92 -1.85
CA TYR A 284 3.45 11.61 -2.35
C TYR A 284 4.54 11.01 -1.48
N ASN A 285 4.40 9.74 -1.10
CA ASN A 285 5.35 8.96 -0.32
C ASN A 285 6.18 8.02 -1.19
N PHE A 286 7.51 8.20 -1.19
CA PHE A 286 8.46 7.32 -1.88
C PHE A 286 9.38 6.62 -0.88
N GLU A 287 9.16 5.32 -0.69
CA GLU A 287 9.90 4.48 0.26
C GLU A 287 11.35 4.21 -0.18
N ALA A 288 12.33 4.39 0.71
CA ALA A 288 13.74 4.24 0.36
C ALA A 288 14.08 2.81 -0.06
N GLU A 289 13.53 1.83 0.63
CA GLU A 289 13.76 0.40 0.43
C GLU A 289 13.12 -0.14 -0.83
N LEU A 290 12.20 0.61 -1.45
CA LEU A 290 11.62 0.27 -2.75
C LEU A 290 12.36 0.93 -3.92
N THR A 291 13.49 1.61 -3.67
CA THR A 291 14.39 2.10 -4.72
C THR A 291 15.27 0.99 -5.31
N ASN A 292 15.95 1.27 -6.43
CA ASN A 292 16.93 0.34 -6.97
C ASN A 292 18.22 0.36 -6.14
N LEU A 293 18.49 -0.75 -5.45
CA LEU A 293 19.70 -0.94 -4.64
C LEU A 293 20.78 -1.78 -5.34
N VAL A 294 20.53 -2.29 -6.55
CA VAL A 294 21.43 -3.21 -7.24
C VAL A 294 22.82 -2.58 -7.48
N GLY A 295 23.86 -3.32 -7.09
CA GLY A 295 25.26 -2.93 -7.18
C GLY A 295 25.75 -2.01 -6.06
N LYS A 296 24.92 -1.66 -5.08
CA LYS A 296 25.31 -0.81 -3.95
C LYS A 296 25.93 -1.66 -2.85
N VAL A 297 26.97 -1.12 -2.21
CA VAL A 297 27.74 -1.84 -1.19
C VAL A 297 28.01 -0.93 0.00
N GLY A 298 27.33 -1.19 1.11
CA GLY A 298 27.51 -0.51 2.38
C GLY A 298 28.50 -1.24 3.30
N PRO A 299 29.16 -0.54 4.24
CA PRO A 299 30.04 -1.18 5.22
C PRO A 299 29.23 -1.71 6.40
N GLY A 300 29.18 -3.03 6.58
CA GLY A 300 28.58 -3.70 7.74
C GLY A 300 29.58 -3.96 8.88
N TYR A 301 29.14 -4.66 9.93
CA TYR A 301 29.93 -4.85 11.16
C TYR A 301 31.16 -5.77 11.00
N SER A 302 31.02 -6.82 10.20
CA SER A 302 32.07 -7.83 9.96
C SER A 302 32.25 -8.20 8.49
N PHE A 303 31.42 -7.64 7.61
CA PHE A 303 31.42 -7.84 6.16
C PHE A 303 30.72 -6.65 5.50
N SER A 304 30.91 -6.48 4.19
CA SER A 304 30.15 -5.53 3.40
C SER A 304 28.73 -6.05 3.19
N VAL A 305 27.73 -5.19 3.33
CA VAL A 305 26.34 -5.48 2.97
C VAL A 305 26.10 -5.01 1.53
N ASN A 306 25.49 -5.84 0.70
CA ASN A 306 25.17 -5.50 -0.69
C ASN A 306 23.67 -5.30 -0.88
N ASP A 307 23.31 -4.48 -1.86
CA ASP A 307 21.97 -4.38 -2.43
C ASP A 307 20.86 -4.39 -1.36
N GLU A 308 20.06 -5.47 -1.30
CA GLU A 308 18.93 -5.59 -0.38
C GLU A 308 19.33 -5.78 1.08
N GLN A 309 20.58 -6.18 1.36
CA GLN A 309 21.13 -6.24 2.72
C GLN A 309 21.34 -4.85 3.34
N MET A 310 21.24 -3.78 2.54
CA MET A 310 21.24 -2.40 3.05
C MET A 310 19.89 -2.02 3.68
N ILE A 311 18.85 -2.81 3.45
CA ILE A 311 17.51 -2.60 4.01
C ILE A 311 17.50 -3.04 5.47
N ARG A 312 16.90 -2.22 6.33
CA ARG A 312 16.74 -2.48 7.76
C ARG A 312 15.29 -2.69 8.10
N VAL A 313 15.02 -3.84 8.67
CA VAL A 313 13.71 -4.16 9.24
C VAL A 313 13.57 -3.46 10.59
N ASP A 314 12.51 -2.68 10.76
CA ASP A 314 12.13 -2.09 12.03
C ASP A 314 11.42 -3.14 12.90
N THR A 315 12.20 -3.80 13.74
CA THR A 315 11.68 -4.79 14.67
C THR A 315 11.11 -4.10 15.91
N ALA A 316 10.22 -4.78 16.65
CA ALA A 316 9.72 -4.30 17.94
C ALA A 316 10.84 -3.99 18.97
N ILE A 317 12.06 -4.51 18.76
CA ILE A 317 13.24 -4.22 19.58
C ILE A 317 13.89 -2.89 19.17
N ARG A 318 13.98 -2.61 17.86
CA ARG A 318 14.51 -1.35 17.33
C ARG A 318 13.53 -0.22 17.58
N ASN A 319 12.25 -0.43 17.25
CA ASN A 319 11.12 0.45 17.51
C ASN A 319 11.39 1.89 17.01
N GLN A 320 11.78 2.02 15.74
CA GLN A 320 12.14 3.30 15.13
C GLN A 320 10.97 3.99 14.44
N ASN A 321 9.82 3.31 14.32
CA ASN A 321 8.62 3.79 13.63
C ASN A 321 8.86 4.02 12.13
N ALA A 322 9.61 3.13 11.49
CA ALA A 322 9.85 3.19 10.05
C ALA A 322 8.56 2.92 9.26
N SER A 323 8.34 3.65 8.16
CA SER A 323 7.22 3.38 7.25
C SER A 323 7.36 1.99 6.66
N MET A 324 6.22 1.31 6.48
CA MET A 324 6.14 -0.10 6.07
C MET A 324 6.95 -1.09 6.95
N GLY A 325 7.58 -0.65 8.04
CA GLY A 325 8.51 -1.44 8.85
C GLY A 325 9.91 -1.62 8.24
N TYR A 326 10.30 -0.83 7.24
CA TYR A 326 11.61 -0.94 6.57
C TYR A 326 12.28 0.42 6.38
N SER A 327 13.58 0.44 6.18
CA SER A 327 14.34 1.67 5.86
C SER A 327 15.67 1.30 5.21
N VAL A 328 16.40 2.27 4.65
CA VAL A 328 17.75 2.05 4.11
C VAL A 328 18.80 2.65 5.03
N GLY A 329 19.81 1.83 5.36
CA GLY A 329 20.97 2.22 6.17
C GLY A 329 22.30 1.95 5.47
N PHE A 330 23.37 1.89 6.27
CA PHE A 330 24.73 1.61 5.79
C PHE A 330 25.27 2.58 4.72
N LEU A 331 24.77 3.81 4.69
CA LEU A 331 25.14 4.87 3.74
C LEU A 331 26.46 5.57 4.10
N TYR A 332 27.40 4.88 4.71
CA TYR A 332 28.59 5.48 5.30
C TYR A 332 29.74 5.72 4.31
N GLN A 333 29.74 4.99 3.18
CA GLN A 333 30.81 5.08 2.20
C GLN A 333 30.54 6.22 1.22
N LEU A 334 31.58 7.02 0.96
CA LEU A 334 31.57 8.07 -0.05
C LEU A 334 31.04 7.53 -1.40
N GLY A 335 30.09 8.26 -1.98
CA GLY A 335 29.49 7.94 -3.27
C GLY A 335 28.31 6.96 -3.20
N LEU A 336 27.94 6.47 -2.01
CA LEU A 336 26.67 5.77 -1.84
C LEU A 336 25.51 6.74 -1.97
N SER A 337 24.41 6.23 -2.52
CA SER A 337 23.19 7.00 -2.66
C SER A 337 21.94 6.13 -2.54
N VAL A 338 20.84 6.73 -2.13
CA VAL A 338 19.48 6.22 -2.36
C VAL A 338 18.88 7.06 -3.47
N ASN A 339 18.41 6.41 -4.54
CA ASN A 339 18.06 7.08 -5.80
C ASN A 339 16.57 6.86 -6.10
N TYR A 340 15.76 7.88 -5.89
CA TYR A 340 14.35 7.89 -6.22
C TYR A 340 14.20 8.27 -7.68
N ARG A 341 13.53 7.43 -8.46
CA ARG A 341 13.24 7.69 -9.86
C ARG A 341 11.75 7.97 -10.01
N ILE A 342 11.42 9.23 -10.29
CA ILE A 342 10.06 9.76 -10.18
C ILE A 342 9.65 10.32 -11.52
N TYR A 343 8.47 9.97 -12.00
CA TYR A 343 7.87 10.56 -13.17
C TYR A 343 6.95 11.70 -12.74
N SER A 344 7.04 12.85 -13.42
CA SER A 344 6.08 13.95 -13.28
C SER A 344 5.35 14.15 -14.61
N ASP A 345 4.05 14.36 -14.57
CA ASP A 345 3.22 14.58 -15.75
C ASP A 345 3.47 15.94 -16.44
N ARG A 346 4.07 16.90 -15.74
CA ARG A 346 4.38 18.25 -16.22
C ARG A 346 5.62 18.86 -15.54
N ASP A 347 6.10 19.99 -16.05
CA ASP A 347 7.09 20.82 -15.33
C ASP A 347 6.43 21.44 -14.08
N VAL A 348 7.10 21.38 -12.92
CA VAL A 348 6.64 21.97 -11.65
C VAL A 348 7.85 22.52 -10.88
N ASP A 349 7.75 23.67 -10.21
CA ASP A 349 8.90 24.37 -9.59
C ASP A 349 8.75 24.68 -8.08
N ASN A 350 7.60 24.36 -7.50
CA ASN A 350 7.21 24.61 -6.11
C ASN A 350 7.07 23.31 -5.29
N VAL A 351 7.82 22.26 -5.62
CA VAL A 351 7.72 20.97 -4.91
C VAL A 351 8.37 21.08 -3.53
N LYS A 352 7.60 20.73 -2.49
CA LYS A 352 8.13 20.54 -1.14
C LYS A 352 8.74 19.16 -1.03
N LEU A 353 10.02 19.08 -0.66
CA LEU A 353 10.74 17.84 -0.38
C LEU A 353 10.97 17.71 1.12
N VAL A 354 10.49 16.62 1.69
CA VAL A 354 10.73 16.20 3.08
C VAL A 354 11.44 14.85 3.05
N ALA A 355 12.45 14.68 3.91
CA ALA A 355 13.11 13.40 4.09
C ALA A 355 12.86 12.88 5.50
N ARG A 356 12.49 11.61 5.61
CA ARG A 356 12.25 10.94 6.89
C ARG A 356 13.53 10.22 7.33
N LEU A 357 14.20 10.78 8.34
CA LEU A 357 15.59 10.45 8.67
C LEU A 357 15.76 9.96 10.09
N SER A 358 16.75 9.09 10.30
CA SER A 358 17.21 8.65 11.62
C SER A 358 18.72 8.35 11.61
N SER A 359 19.23 7.93 12.76
CA SER A 359 20.62 7.55 12.98
C SER A 359 20.70 6.12 13.50
N GLU A 360 21.69 5.37 13.04
CA GLU A 360 21.84 3.98 13.45
C GLU A 360 22.50 3.84 14.84
N TYR A 361 23.80 4.10 14.97
CA TYR A 361 24.56 3.80 16.19
C TYR A 361 25.08 5.02 16.94
N ARG A 362 24.98 6.21 16.35
CA ARG A 362 25.56 7.46 16.87
C ARG A 362 24.75 8.65 16.42
N ASP A 363 24.76 9.68 17.26
CA ASP A 363 24.28 10.98 16.85
C ASP A 363 24.99 11.37 15.55
N THR A 364 24.19 11.78 14.57
CA THR A 364 24.65 12.10 13.23
C THR A 364 24.24 13.52 12.91
N TYR A 365 25.18 14.30 12.40
CA TYR A 365 25.01 15.72 12.09
C TYR A 365 25.28 15.90 10.61
N ILE A 366 24.24 16.27 9.86
CA ILE A 366 24.30 16.35 8.39
C ILE A 366 24.00 17.76 7.91
N ALA A 367 24.71 18.19 6.87
CA ALA A 367 24.53 19.48 6.21
C ALA A 367 24.81 19.32 4.70
N PRO A 368 24.36 20.26 3.86
CA PRO A 368 24.64 20.21 2.42
C PRO A 368 26.15 20.26 2.12
N GLU A 369 26.91 20.99 2.95
CA GLU A 369 28.38 21.05 2.92
C GLU A 369 28.96 20.85 4.32
N ASP A 370 30.26 20.52 4.40
CA ASP A 370 30.94 20.37 5.69
C ASP A 370 31.00 21.71 6.44
N GLU A 371 30.44 21.75 7.64
CA GLU A 371 30.43 22.95 8.47
C GLU A 371 30.50 22.65 9.98
N VAL A 372 30.82 23.69 10.77
CA VAL A 372 30.91 23.58 12.22
C VAL A 372 29.95 24.57 12.87
N ILE A 373 28.97 24.03 13.60
CA ILE A 373 27.92 24.79 14.28
C ILE A 373 28.05 24.52 15.77
N ASP A 374 28.26 25.58 16.56
CA ASP A 374 28.43 25.49 18.03
C ASP A 374 29.49 24.47 18.49
N GLY A 375 30.53 24.25 17.67
CA GLY A 375 31.62 23.32 17.94
C GLY A 375 31.31 21.86 17.60
N VAL A 376 30.15 21.57 17.04
CA VAL A 376 29.76 20.27 16.48
C VAL A 376 30.04 20.26 14.98
N GLN A 377 30.66 19.19 14.48
CA GLN A 377 30.96 19.02 13.07
C GLN A 377 29.76 18.39 12.36
N TYR A 378 29.23 19.09 11.37
CA TYR A 378 28.23 18.59 10.43
C TYR A 378 28.94 18.14 9.16
N ARG A 379 28.55 16.99 8.63
CA ARG A 379 29.17 16.39 7.45
C ARG A 379 28.29 16.52 6.22
N SER A 380 28.92 16.60 5.05
CA SER A 380 28.23 16.75 3.77
C SER A 380 27.44 15.49 3.40
N TYR A 381 26.12 15.65 3.37
CA TYR A 381 25.17 14.73 2.76
C TYR A 381 24.30 15.57 1.83
N GLN A 382 24.25 15.21 0.55
CA GLN A 382 23.60 16.05 -0.46
C GLN A 382 22.28 15.45 -0.86
N PHE A 383 21.24 16.28 -0.90
CA PHE A 383 20.05 15.99 -1.67
C PHE A 383 20.27 16.52 -3.09
N LEU A 384 20.24 15.63 -4.09
CA LEU A 384 20.41 16.01 -5.49
C LEU A 384 19.09 15.84 -6.22
N VAL A 385 18.62 16.88 -6.90
CA VAL A 385 17.46 16.80 -7.80
C VAL A 385 17.95 16.95 -9.21
N ASN A 386 17.77 15.92 -10.03
CA ASN A 386 18.30 15.86 -11.41
C ASN A 386 19.82 16.14 -11.47
N GLY A 387 20.55 15.74 -10.43
CA GLY A 387 22.00 15.94 -10.28
C GLY A 387 22.42 17.32 -9.77
N GLU A 388 21.47 18.23 -9.50
CA GLU A 388 21.73 19.54 -8.90
C GLU A 388 21.51 19.49 -7.39
N SER A 389 22.45 20.04 -6.61
CA SER A 389 22.35 20.04 -5.15
C SER A 389 21.24 20.96 -4.66
N VAL A 390 20.45 20.46 -3.73
CA VAL A 390 19.48 21.22 -2.95
C VAL A 390 20.14 21.67 -1.66
N ASP A 391 20.03 22.96 -1.37
CA ASP A 391 20.46 23.54 -0.11
C ASP A 391 19.40 23.29 0.97
N TYR A 392 19.83 23.02 2.20
CA TYR A 392 18.92 22.74 3.31
C TYR A 392 19.56 23.09 4.66
N GLU A 393 18.72 23.37 5.66
CA GLU A 393 19.18 23.70 7.01
C GLU A 393 19.86 22.49 7.67
N PRO A 394 21.02 22.66 8.34
CA PRO A 394 21.72 21.56 9.00
C PRO A 394 20.85 20.77 9.98
N ILE A 395 20.94 19.44 9.90
CA ILE A 395 20.09 18.50 10.64
C ILE A 395 20.91 17.76 11.70
N ALA A 396 20.42 17.81 12.94
CA ALA A 396 20.99 17.09 14.08
C ALA A 396 20.12 15.88 14.46
N LEU A 397 20.59 14.69 14.12
CA LEU A 397 19.93 13.42 14.43
C LEU A 397 20.46 12.87 15.75
N GLU A 398 20.03 13.50 16.85
CA GLU A 398 20.48 13.17 18.21
C GLU A 398 19.62 12.09 18.90
N GLY A 399 20.19 11.43 19.91
CA GLY A 399 19.54 10.39 20.71
C GLY A 399 19.80 8.97 20.21
N ALA A 400 20.76 8.77 19.30
CA ALA A 400 21.06 7.43 18.80
C ALA A 400 21.85 6.60 19.81
N GLN A 401 21.62 5.29 19.81
CA GLN A 401 22.21 4.40 20.80
C GLN A 401 23.40 3.65 20.22
N ALA A 402 24.47 3.60 21.01
CA ALA A 402 25.73 2.92 20.71
C ALA A 402 25.66 1.38 20.60
N THR A 403 24.46 0.81 20.68
CA THR A 403 24.22 -0.61 20.90
C THR A 403 23.05 -1.07 20.05
N ALA A 404 23.13 -2.28 19.52
CA ALA A 404 21.96 -2.97 19.02
C ALA A 404 21.05 -3.30 20.21
N ALA A 405 19.89 -2.64 20.28
CA ALA A 405 18.78 -2.83 21.23
C ALA A 405 18.87 -2.17 22.63
N PRO A 406 17.72 -1.81 23.24
CA PRO A 406 16.38 -1.53 22.66
C PRO A 406 16.08 -0.03 22.51
N ASN A 407 15.14 0.31 21.62
CA ASN A 407 14.70 1.68 21.30
C ASN A 407 15.81 2.53 20.68
N GLN A 408 16.11 2.23 19.41
CA GLN A 408 16.98 3.10 18.60
C GLN A 408 16.28 4.45 18.37
N ARG A 409 17.01 5.43 17.83
CA ARG A 409 16.44 6.73 17.52
C ARG A 409 15.24 6.56 16.56
N PRO A 410 14.05 7.08 16.86
CA PRO A 410 12.92 7.03 15.94
C PRO A 410 13.22 7.81 14.64
N PHE A 411 12.46 7.58 13.58
CA PHE A 411 12.47 8.40 12.38
C PHE A 411 11.64 9.66 12.58
N ASP A 412 12.17 10.80 12.14
CA ASP A 412 11.48 12.10 12.12
C ASP A 412 11.54 12.70 10.72
N ASP A 413 10.58 13.58 10.44
CA ASP A 413 10.47 14.28 9.17
C ASP A 413 11.27 15.58 9.19
N TRP A 414 12.09 15.78 8.16
CA TRP A 414 12.91 16.96 7.97
C TRP A 414 12.59 17.61 6.64
N GLU A 415 12.09 18.84 6.67
CA GLU A 415 11.92 19.64 5.46
C GLU A 415 13.28 19.96 4.87
N ILE A 416 13.51 19.51 3.64
CA ILE A 416 14.75 19.76 2.91
C ILE A 416 14.61 21.03 2.08
N SER A 417 13.48 21.19 1.38
CA SER A 417 13.22 22.36 0.55
C SER A 417 11.73 22.51 0.24
N ARG A 418 11.31 23.72 -0.13
CA ARG A 418 9.95 24.05 -0.62
C ARG A 418 9.90 24.46 -2.10
N THR A 419 11.04 24.44 -2.77
CA THR A 419 11.18 24.98 -4.13
C THR A 419 11.97 24.04 -5.02
N VAL A 420 11.80 22.74 -4.82
CA VAL A 420 12.38 21.75 -5.72
C VAL A 420 11.63 21.83 -7.05
N SER A 421 12.37 21.78 -8.16
CA SER A 421 11.80 21.74 -9.50
C SER A 421 11.94 20.35 -10.12
N LEU A 422 10.82 19.84 -10.64
CA LEU A 422 10.76 18.64 -11.45
C LEU A 422 10.42 19.01 -12.90
N LYS A 423 10.90 18.18 -13.84
CA LYS A 423 10.61 18.29 -15.26
C LYS A 423 9.53 17.30 -15.67
N GLU A 424 8.76 17.65 -16.68
CA GLU A 424 7.89 16.71 -17.36
C GLU A 424 8.71 15.48 -17.77
N GLY A 425 8.26 14.30 -17.36
CA GLY A 425 8.97 13.04 -17.54
C GLY A 425 9.74 12.59 -16.31
N TRP A 426 10.82 11.85 -16.55
CA TRP A 426 11.61 11.21 -15.50
C TRP A 426 12.58 12.18 -14.83
N ASN A 427 12.54 12.19 -13.50
CA ASN A 427 13.41 12.92 -12.60
C ASN A 427 14.13 11.96 -11.66
N THR A 428 15.23 12.44 -11.07
CA THR A 428 15.92 11.75 -9.98
C THR A 428 15.97 12.63 -8.74
N ILE A 429 15.72 12.05 -7.58
CA ILE A 429 16.03 12.64 -6.28
C ILE A 429 16.98 11.68 -5.57
N ASP A 430 18.13 12.17 -5.14
CA ASP A 430 19.16 11.34 -4.54
C ASP A 430 19.52 11.86 -3.15
N LEU A 431 19.51 11.00 -2.13
CA LEU A 431 20.31 11.24 -0.93
C LEU A 431 21.71 10.67 -1.20
N TYR A 432 22.71 11.52 -1.30
CA TYR A 432 24.08 11.20 -1.69
C TYR A 432 25.07 11.43 -0.54
N THR A 433 25.82 10.40 -0.19
CA THR A 433 26.88 10.49 0.83
C THR A 433 28.13 11.12 0.23
N ASN A 434 28.40 12.36 0.62
CA ASN A 434 29.59 13.12 0.23
C ASN A 434 30.59 13.30 1.40
N ASN A 435 30.46 12.48 2.45
CA ASN A 435 31.33 12.50 3.61
C ASN A 435 32.69 11.86 3.31
N PHE A 436 33.78 12.56 3.65
CA PHE A 436 35.16 12.14 3.43
C PHE A 436 35.84 11.50 4.65
N ASP A 437 35.13 11.39 5.78
CA ASP A 437 35.71 10.84 6.99
C ASP A 437 36.07 9.35 6.85
N GLU A 438 37.26 8.99 7.33
CA GLU A 438 37.68 7.59 7.38
C GLU A 438 36.85 6.81 8.41
N LEU A 439 36.27 5.70 7.97
CA LEU A 439 35.53 4.77 8.83
C LEU A 439 36.50 4.01 9.74
N SER A 440 36.64 4.48 10.98
CA SER A 440 37.47 3.79 11.98
C SER A 440 36.86 2.48 12.49
N SER A 441 35.53 2.36 12.51
CA SER A 441 34.75 1.12 12.68
C SER A 441 33.27 1.38 12.36
N THR A 442 32.46 0.34 12.13
CA THR A 442 31.01 0.48 11.83
C THR A 442 30.22 1.15 12.97
N ILE A 443 30.62 0.95 14.23
CA ILE A 443 29.99 1.61 15.41
C ILE A 443 30.32 3.10 15.49
N LEU A 444 31.41 3.52 14.83
CA LEU A 444 31.84 4.92 14.75
C LEU A 444 31.47 5.55 13.41
N ALA A 445 30.83 4.79 12.52
CA ALA A 445 30.33 5.29 11.26
C ALA A 445 29.09 6.17 11.53
N GLN A 446 29.10 7.38 10.97
CA GLN A 446 28.03 8.37 11.11
C GLN A 446 27.48 8.64 9.72
N ALA A 447 26.25 8.20 9.45
CA ALA A 447 25.47 8.51 8.26
C ALA A 447 23.99 8.42 8.62
N PRO A 448 23.14 9.22 7.96
CA PRO A 448 21.71 9.12 8.15
C PRO A 448 21.23 7.77 7.61
N MET A 449 20.28 7.20 8.33
CA MET A 449 19.32 6.24 7.76
C MET A 449 18.19 7.05 7.13
N ILE A 450 17.62 6.53 6.04
CA ILE A 450 16.48 7.12 5.37
C ILE A 450 15.37 6.09 5.28
N ASP A 451 14.18 6.51 5.68
CA ASP A 451 12.94 5.73 5.63
C ASP A 451 12.26 5.97 4.28
N CYS A 452 11.82 7.20 4.05
CA CYS A 452 11.20 7.62 2.80
C CYS A 452 11.50 9.09 2.51
N ILE A 453 11.02 9.56 1.36
CA ILE A 453 10.83 10.99 1.09
C ILE A 453 9.36 11.29 0.83
N TYR A 454 8.91 12.46 1.26
CA TYR A 454 7.61 13.01 0.87
C TYR A 454 7.82 14.16 -0.12
N LEU A 455 7.02 14.17 -1.18
CA LEU A 455 6.91 15.28 -2.12
C LEU A 455 5.50 15.86 -2.08
N SER A 456 5.34 17.13 -1.72
CA SER A 456 4.07 17.85 -1.93
C SER A 456 4.14 18.62 -3.24
N ALA A 457 3.21 18.33 -4.17
CA ALA A 457 3.17 18.96 -5.49
C ALA A 457 1.74 19.05 -6.05
N ASP A 458 1.52 20.04 -6.91
CA ASP A 458 0.29 20.16 -7.71
C ASP A 458 0.34 19.33 -9.01
N ALA A 459 1.47 18.69 -9.31
CA ALA A 459 1.66 17.78 -10.43
C ALA A 459 1.31 16.33 -10.08
N GLU A 460 0.92 15.53 -11.07
CA GLU A 460 0.75 14.09 -10.90
C GLU A 460 2.11 13.41 -10.91
N LEU A 461 2.46 12.76 -9.79
CA LEU A 461 3.72 12.03 -9.63
C LEU A 461 3.47 10.52 -9.62
N SER A 462 4.40 9.76 -10.20
CA SER A 462 4.37 8.30 -10.15
C SER A 462 5.78 7.71 -10.13
N TRP A 463 5.91 6.45 -9.74
CA TRP A 463 7.19 5.74 -9.75
C TRP A 463 7.00 4.23 -9.91
N GLU A 464 8.10 3.51 -10.08
CA GLU A 464 8.13 2.05 -10.20
C GLU A 464 8.83 1.45 -8.98
N PRO A 465 8.08 1.08 -7.91
CA PRO A 465 8.66 0.48 -6.71
C PRO A 465 9.26 -0.91 -6.98
N VAL A 466 10.39 -1.20 -6.34
CA VAL A 466 11.11 -2.47 -6.45
C VAL A 466 10.69 -3.42 -5.32
N TRP A 467 9.47 -3.95 -5.40
CA TRP A 467 8.88 -4.81 -4.35
C TRP A 467 9.72 -6.02 -3.93
N GLY A 468 10.44 -6.63 -4.89
CA GLY A 468 11.29 -7.79 -4.62
C GLY A 468 12.45 -7.53 -3.64
N ASN A 469 12.70 -6.27 -3.29
CA ASN A 469 13.60 -5.90 -2.21
C ASN A 469 13.11 -6.39 -0.84
N LEU A 470 11.81 -6.26 -0.57
CA LEU A 470 11.21 -6.62 0.72
C LEU A 470 11.23 -8.14 0.98
N ASP A 471 11.17 -8.95 -0.09
CA ASP A 471 11.28 -10.42 0.02
C ASP A 471 12.67 -10.88 0.47
N LYS A 472 13.68 -10.04 0.28
CA LYS A 472 15.09 -10.33 0.57
C LYS A 472 15.60 -9.60 1.81
N ALA A 473 14.80 -8.70 2.39
CA ALA A 473 15.17 -7.98 3.60
C ALA A 473 15.38 -8.98 4.76
N GLU A 474 16.57 -9.00 5.32
CA GLU A 474 16.93 -9.86 6.45
C GLU A 474 16.96 -9.05 7.75
N ILE A 475 16.56 -9.69 8.85
CA ILE A 475 16.77 -9.12 10.19
C ILE A 475 18.27 -9.23 10.51
N ILE A 476 19.00 -8.14 10.34
CA ILE A 476 20.39 -8.00 10.74
C ILE A 476 20.41 -7.39 12.15
N ASP A 477 20.14 -8.23 13.15
CA ASP A 477 20.41 -7.90 14.54
C ASP A 477 21.91 -8.09 14.80
N GLY A 478 22.61 -6.97 15.02
CA GLY A 478 24.06 -6.92 15.27
C GLY A 478 24.49 -7.53 16.59
#